data_AF-A0A1A8DV20-F1
#
_entry.id   AF-A0A1A8DV20-F1
#
_cell.length_a   1.000
_cell.length_b   1.000
_cell.length_c   1.000
_cell.angle_alpha   90.00
_cell.angle_beta   90.00
_cell.angle_gamma   90.00
#
_symmetry.space_group_name_H-M   'P 1'
#
loop_
_entity.id
_entity.type
_entity.pdbx_description
1 polymer ?
#
loop_
_entity_poly.entity_id
_entity_poly.type
_entity_poly.pdbx_seq_one_letter_code
_entity_poly.pdbx_strand_id
1 'polypeptide(L)' 'TTTERMLYYSGYTRALGDVDDGDTVTDFMAQERERGITIQSAAVTFDWKNHRINLIDTPGHVDFTLEVERALRVLDGA' A
#
# COMPACT_ATOMS: atom_id res chain seq x y z
N THR A 1 -6.45 -5.58 -3.45
CA THR A 1 -6.79 -4.12 -3.46
C THR A 1 -6.33 -3.40 -4.73
N THR A 2 -6.43 -2.06 -4.81
CA THR A 2 -5.86 -1.24 -5.90
C THR A 2 -4.33 -1.34 -5.93
N THR A 3 -3.67 -1.17 -4.78
CA THR A 3 -2.22 -1.33 -4.60
C THR A 3 -1.73 -2.67 -5.12
N GLU A 4 -2.33 -3.78 -4.68
CA GLU A 4 -1.96 -5.14 -5.13
C GLU A 4 -2.08 -5.33 -6.65
N ARG A 5 -3.09 -4.73 -7.27
CA ARG A 5 -3.22 -4.77 -8.74
C ARG A 5 -2.11 -3.98 -9.44
N MET A 6 -1.72 -2.82 -8.92
CA MET A 6 -0.60 -2.05 -9.47
C MET A 6 0.71 -2.83 -9.36
N LEU A 7 0.97 -3.46 -8.22
CA LEU A 7 2.16 -4.28 -8.01
C LEU A 7 2.17 -5.54 -8.89
N TYR A 8 1.03 -6.20 -9.06
CA TYR A 8 0.92 -7.37 -9.94
C TYR A 8 1.11 -6.99 -11.41
N TYR A 9 0.43 -5.96 -11.90
CA TYR A 9 0.50 -5.57 -13.31
C TYR A 9 1.82 -4.89 -13.69
N SER A 10 2.57 -4.34 -12.73
CA SER A 10 3.95 -3.91 -12.95
C SER A 10 4.94 -5.07 -13.06
N GLY A 11 4.54 -6.28 -12.64
CA GLY A 11 5.40 -7.44 -12.51
C GLY A 11 6.24 -7.45 -11.23
N TYR A 12 5.97 -6.55 -10.29
CA TYR A 12 6.65 -6.50 -8.99
C TYR A 12 6.31 -7.72 -8.12
N THR A 13 5.03 -8.11 -8.07
CA THR A 13 4.58 -9.36 -7.44
C THR A 13 4.23 -10.42 -8.48
N ARG A 14 4.41 -11.69 -8.10
CA ARG A 14 4.08 -12.86 -8.94
C ARG A 14 2.65 -13.36 -8.74
N ALA A 15 2.00 -12.94 -7.67
CA ALA A 15 0.64 -13.29 -7.32
C ALA A 15 -0.13 -12.02 -6.94
N LEU A 16 -1.44 -12.06 -7.16
CA LEU A 16 -2.36 -11.04 -6.68
C LEU A 16 -2.63 -11.33 -5.20
N GLY A 17 -2.19 -10.44 -4.31
CA GLY A 17 -2.60 -10.49 -2.92
C GLY A 17 -4.04 -10.02 -2.73
N ASP A 18 -4.73 -10.64 -1.79
CA ASP A 18 -6.02 -10.26 -1.24
C ASP A 18 -5.90 -9.88 0.25
N VAL A 19 -6.60 -8.80 0.62
CA VAL A 19 -6.61 -8.32 2.01
C VAL A 19 -7.33 -9.31 2.91
N ASP A 20 -8.39 -9.93 2.37
CA ASP A 20 -9.20 -10.89 3.10
C ASP A 20 -8.40 -12.16 3.43
N ASP A 21 -7.40 -12.49 2.61
CA ASP A 21 -6.49 -13.63 2.81
C ASP A 21 -5.20 -13.24 3.57
N GLY A 22 -4.98 -11.95 3.83
CA GLY A 22 -3.84 -11.42 4.58
C GLY A 22 -2.48 -11.65 3.92
N ASP A 23 -2.45 -11.80 2.59
CA ASP A 23 -1.25 -12.03 1.77
C ASP A 23 -0.81 -10.77 1.00
N THR A 24 -1.37 -9.61 1.34
CA THR A 24 -0.96 -8.32 0.79
C THR A 24 0.49 -8.01 1.15
N VAL A 25 1.16 -7.29 0.25
CA VAL A 25 2.55 -6.87 0.43
C VAL A 25 2.66 -5.77 1.49
N THR A 26 1.62 -4.93 1.58
CA THR A 26 1.65 -3.71 2.41
C THR A 26 1.11 -3.91 3.83
N ASP A 27 0.20 -4.88 4.07
CA ASP A 27 -0.32 -5.18 5.42
C ASP A 27 0.48 -6.34 6.07
N PHE A 28 1.67 -6.02 6.58
CA PHE A 28 2.60 -7.01 7.13
C PHE A 28 2.38 -7.29 8.62
N MET A 29 1.66 -6.44 9.37
CA MET A 29 1.39 -6.70 10.78
C MET A 29 0.26 -7.72 10.97
N ALA A 30 0.40 -8.59 11.96
CA ALA A 30 -0.66 -9.54 12.30
C ALA A 30 -1.96 -8.83 12.69
N GLN A 31 -1.88 -7.69 13.38
CA GLN A 31 -3.06 -6.89 13.75
C GLN A 31 -3.74 -6.24 12.54
N GLU A 32 -2.99 -5.88 11.49
CA GLU A 32 -3.57 -5.32 10.27
C GLU A 32 -4.42 -6.38 9.56
N ARG A 33 -3.86 -7.58 9.42
CA ARG A 33 -4.54 -8.74 8.81
C ARG A 33 -5.77 -9.18 9.60
N GLU A 34 -5.64 -9.28 10.94
CA GLU A 34 -6.75 -9.68 11.81
C GLU A 34 -7.93 -8.69 11.76
N ARG A 35 -7.63 -7.40 11.56
CA ARG A 35 -8.64 -6.33 11.60
C ARG A 35 -9.08 -5.86 10.21
N GLY A 36 -8.41 -6.27 9.15
CA GLY A 36 -8.68 -5.80 7.78
C GLY A 36 -8.46 -4.30 7.61
N ILE A 37 -7.52 -3.71 8.36
CA ILE A 37 -7.18 -2.28 8.26
C ILE A 37 -5.67 -2.11 8.13
N THR A 38 -5.26 -1.09 7.37
CA THR A 38 -3.87 -0.63 7.36
C THR A 38 -3.64 0.27 8.59
N ILE A 39 -2.62 -0.05 9.39
CA ILE A 39 -2.24 0.64 10.62
C ILE A 39 -0.98 1.46 10.39
N GLN A 40 -0.03 0.93 9.63
CA GLN A 40 1.22 1.60 9.31
C GLN A 40 1.35 1.81 7.80
N SER A 41 1.87 2.97 7.40
CA SER A 41 2.15 3.21 5.98
C SER A 41 3.27 2.32 5.46
N ALA A 42 3.12 1.88 4.22
CA ALA A 42 4.12 1.13 3.48
C ALA A 42 4.60 1.94 2.27
N ALA A 43 5.89 1.87 1.96
CA ALA A 43 6.47 2.50 0.78
C ALA A 43 7.00 1.43 -0.18
N VAL A 44 6.55 1.45 -1.44
CA VAL A 44 6.95 0.47 -2.46
C VAL A 44 7.39 1.20 -3.72
N THR A 45 8.57 0.85 -4.23
CA THR A 45 9.08 1.36 -5.51
C THR A 45 8.97 0.28 -6.58
N PHE A 46 8.36 0.62 -7.72
CA PHE A 46 8.26 -0.26 -8.87
C PHE A 46 8.31 0.51 -10.19
N ASP A 47 8.67 -0.18 -11.26
CA ASP A 47 8.70 0.40 -12.60
C ASP A 47 7.36 0.20 -13.32
N TRP A 48 6.84 1.23 -13.97
CA TRP A 48 5.61 1.20 -14.76
C TRP A 48 5.79 1.96 -16.07
N LYS A 49 5.77 1.23 -17.19
CA LYS A 49 5.86 1.80 -18.56
C LYS A 49 6.98 2.86 -18.69
N ASN A 50 8.23 2.49 -18.42
CA ASN A 50 9.41 3.37 -18.43
C ASN A 50 9.43 4.50 -17.37
N HIS A 51 8.51 4.50 -16.41
CA HIS A 51 8.51 5.43 -15.28
C HIS A 51 8.83 4.66 -14.00
N ARG A 52 9.56 5.30 -13.08
CA ARG A 52 9.72 4.80 -11.72
C ARG A 52 8.64 5.40 -10.84
N ILE A 53 7.84 4.57 -10.19
CA ILE A 53 6.78 4.99 -9.28
C ILE A 53 7.20 4.65 -7.85
N ASN A 54 7.04 5.61 -6.94
CA ASN A 54 7.13 5.40 -5.50
C ASN A 54 5.72 5.51 -4.92
N LEU A 55 5.15 4.39 -4.51
CA LEU A 55 3.83 4.32 -3.91
C LEU A 55 3.95 4.39 -2.39
N ILE A 56 3.14 5.25 -1.76
CA ILE A 56 2.94 5.25 -0.32
C ILE A 56 1.51 4.76 -0.07
N ASP A 57 1.38 3.57 0.50
CA ASP A 57 0.10 3.03 0.98
C ASP A 57 -0.10 3.52 2.41
N THR A 58 -1.27 4.10 2.70
CA THR A 58 -1.52 4.80 3.98
C THR A 58 -2.73 4.22 4.71
N PRO A 59 -2.76 4.29 6.06
CA PRO A 59 -3.94 3.93 6.84
C PRO A 59 -5.22 4.66 6.41
N GLY A 60 -6.29 3.90 6.16
CA GLY A 60 -7.61 4.46 5.80
C GLY A 60 -8.50 4.78 7.02
N HIS A 61 -8.16 4.30 8.21
CA HIS A 61 -8.96 4.51 9.42
C HIS A 61 -8.68 5.88 10.05
N VAL A 62 -9.73 6.56 10.53
CA VAL A 62 -9.68 7.95 11.02
C VAL A 62 -8.67 8.17 12.15
N ASP A 63 -8.45 7.15 12.98
CA ASP A 63 -7.48 7.19 14.08
C ASP A 63 -6.03 7.42 13.62
N PHE A 64 -5.72 7.24 12.33
CA PHE A 64 -4.39 7.39 11.76
C PHE A 64 -4.26 8.60 10.81
N THR A 65 -5.19 9.55 10.89
CA THR A 65 -5.24 10.73 10.01
C THR A 65 -3.93 11.53 9.99
N LEU A 66 -3.21 11.63 11.12
CA LEU A 66 -1.92 12.33 11.19
C LEU A 66 -0.86 11.73 10.24
N GLU A 67 -0.91 10.42 10.01
CA GLU A 67 0.03 9.73 9.14
C GLU A 67 -0.26 10.02 7.67
N VAL A 68 -1.55 10.01 7.30
CA VAL A 68 -2.03 10.44 5.98
C VAL A 68 -1.58 11.87 5.69
N GLU A 69 -1.75 12.79 6.63
CA GLU A 69 -1.30 14.18 6.48
C GLU A 69 0.21 14.31 6.29
N ARG A 70 1.01 13.42 6.88
CA ARG A 70 2.47 13.40 6.68
C ARG A 70 2.84 12.89 5.30
N ALA A 71 2.17 11.84 4.83
CA ALA A 71 2.37 11.29 3.50
C ALA A 71 2.06 12.34 2.42
N LEU A 72 0.94 13.06 2.53
CA LEU A 72 0.53 14.09 1.57
C LEU A 72 1.56 15.21 1.38
N ARG A 73 2.42 15.48 2.39
CA ARG A 73 3.47 16.53 2.28
C ARG A 73 4.64 16.15 1.39
N VAL A 74 4.80 14.85 1.09
CA VAL A 74 5.93 14.32 0.31
C VAL A 74 5.49 13.72 -1.03
N LEU A 75 4.19 13.73 -1.32
CA LEU A 75 3.63 13.17 -2.54
C LEU A 75 3.54 14.22 -3.66
N ASP A 76 3.95 13.82 -4.86
CA ASP A 76 3.73 14.60 -6.08
C ASP A 76 2.27 14.52 -6.57
N GLY A 77 1.51 13.50 -6.14
CA GLY A 77 0.09 13.31 -6.44
C GLY A 77 -0.54 12.21 -5.57
N ALA A 78 -1.86 12.28 -5.38
CA ALA A 78 -2.67 11.34 -4.59
C ALA A 78 -4.03 11.08 -5.28
#